data_AF-A0AA39T6Y9-F1
#
_entry.id   AF-A0AA39T6Y9-F1
#
_cell.length_a   1.000
_cell.length_b   1.000
_cell.length_c   1.000
_cell.angle_alpha   90.00
_cell.angle_beta   90.00
_cell.angle_gamma   90.00
#
_symmetry.space_group_name_H-M   'P 1'
#
loop_
_entity.id
_entity.type
_entity.pdbx_description
1 polymer ?
#
loop_
_entity_poly.entity_id
_entity_poly.type
_entity_poly.pdbx_seq_one_letter_code
_entity_poly.pdbx_strand_id
1 'polypeptide(L)'
;MFGQHQEDDGSSSSQIGEDEDEEDDGGSSSRMGEDEHVVFGKRPRQLCEAVESRHSTSSEAERSTEVNHKPVPPYLNRQGFIPRKIEDFGDGGAFPEIHIAQYPLDMGRHRSAKPGSGILPVTVDAHGNVSFDAIVKQNENAKKIVHSQLKDFIPKILMNDEESEEDEGEEK
;
A
#
# COMPACT_ATOMS: atom_id res chain seq x y z
N MET A 1 -40.03 -57.79 -0.40
CA MET A 1 -39.10 -57.86 -1.53
C MET A 1 -38.07 -56.77 -1.33
N PHE A 2 -36.81 -57.17 -1.18
CA PHE A 2 -35.66 -56.29 -1.03
C PHE A 2 -35.23 -55.77 -2.41
N GLY A 3 -34.82 -54.50 -2.48
CA GLY A 3 -34.18 -53.92 -3.66
C GLY A 3 -34.37 -52.41 -3.74
N GLN A 4 -33.40 -51.59 -4.12
CA GLN A 4 -31.99 -51.78 -4.44
C GLN A 4 -31.28 -50.47 -4.08
N HIS A 5 -30.15 -50.61 -3.40
CA HIS A 5 -29.13 -49.61 -3.15
C HIS A 5 -28.29 -49.48 -4.42
N GLN A 6 -27.99 -48.27 -4.86
CA GLN A 6 -27.08 -48.02 -5.97
C GLN A 6 -26.10 -46.92 -5.54
N GLU A 7 -24.90 -47.35 -5.16
CA GLU A 7 -23.71 -46.53 -5.04
C GLU A 7 -22.93 -46.73 -6.33
N ASP A 8 -22.71 -45.65 -7.08
CA ASP A 8 -21.77 -45.64 -8.20
C ASP A 8 -20.41 -45.12 -7.71
N ASP A 9 -19.41 -45.80 -8.24
CA ASP A 9 -17.99 -45.86 -7.98
C ASP A 9 -17.20 -44.74 -8.67
N GLY A 10 -15.98 -44.46 -8.17
CA GLY A 10 -15.10 -43.51 -8.84
C GLY A 10 -13.81 -43.17 -8.10
N SER A 11 -13.21 -44.13 -7.41
CA SER A 11 -11.88 -43.98 -6.81
C SER A 11 -10.80 -44.14 -7.89
N SER A 12 -10.40 -43.05 -8.55
CA SER A 12 -9.23 -43.04 -9.44
C SER A 12 -7.97 -42.66 -8.66
N SER A 13 -7.30 -43.68 -8.13
CA SER A 13 -5.96 -43.62 -7.56
C SER A 13 -4.95 -43.65 -8.71
N SER A 14 -4.34 -42.51 -9.05
CA SER A 14 -3.26 -42.47 -10.02
C SER A 14 -1.93 -42.79 -9.34
N GLN A 15 -1.46 -44.01 -9.60
CA GLN A 15 -0.10 -44.47 -9.36
C GLN A 15 0.88 -43.65 -10.22
N ILE A 16 1.93 -43.11 -9.60
CA ILE A 16 3.08 -42.52 -10.28
C ILE A 16 4.16 -43.60 -10.30
N GLY A 17 4.57 -43.99 -11.50
CA GLY A 17 5.59 -44.98 -11.76
C GLY A 17 6.98 -44.46 -11.40
N GLU A 18 7.78 -45.38 -10.88
CA GLU A 18 9.21 -45.28 -10.67
C GLU A 18 9.87 -45.57 -12.03
N ASP A 19 10.60 -44.60 -12.58
CA ASP A 19 11.53 -44.82 -13.70
C ASP A 19 12.95 -44.70 -13.14
N GLU A 20 13.59 -45.87 -13.05
CA GLU A 20 15.01 -46.05 -12.78
C GLU A 20 15.83 -45.93 -14.09
N ASP A 21 17.13 -45.71 -13.89
CA ASP A 21 18.25 -45.88 -14.82
C ASP A 21 18.49 -44.78 -15.87
N GLU A 22 19.61 -44.06 -15.72
CA GLU A 22 20.80 -44.34 -16.55
C GLU A 22 22.03 -43.59 -16.01
N GLU A 23 23.09 -44.33 -15.69
CA GLU A 23 24.42 -43.81 -15.38
C GLU A 23 25.16 -43.47 -16.68
N ASP A 24 25.86 -42.32 -16.70
CA ASP A 24 26.81 -41.98 -17.77
C ASP A 24 28.21 -41.78 -17.16
N ASP A 25 29.08 -42.74 -17.45
CA ASP A 25 30.52 -42.76 -17.18
C ASP A 25 31.25 -41.78 -18.10
N GLY A 26 32.06 -40.87 -17.56
CA GLY A 26 32.86 -40.01 -18.44
C GLY A 26 33.83 -39.06 -17.74
N GLY A 27 34.98 -39.58 -17.32
CA GLY A 27 36.02 -38.78 -16.70
C GLY A 27 36.60 -37.68 -17.58
N SER A 28 37.18 -36.65 -16.96
CA SER A 28 38.33 -35.94 -17.55
C SER A 28 39.07 -35.08 -16.51
N SER A 29 40.37 -35.37 -16.45
CA SER A 29 41.44 -34.38 -16.38
C SER A 29 41.65 -33.59 -15.08
N SER A 30 42.59 -34.12 -14.29
CA SER A 30 43.51 -33.33 -13.50
C SER A 30 44.10 -32.17 -14.33
N ARG A 31 43.79 -30.93 -13.96
CA ARG A 31 44.58 -29.75 -14.37
C ARG A 31 45.02 -29.00 -13.11
N MET A 32 46.32 -29.07 -12.87
CA MET A 32 47.07 -28.22 -11.95
C MET A 32 47.15 -26.80 -12.49
N GLY A 33 47.21 -25.81 -11.59
CA GLY A 33 47.38 -24.38 -11.88
C GLY A 33 46.03 -23.70 -12.05
N GLU A 34 45.71 -22.59 -11.42
CA GLU A 34 46.57 -21.46 -11.07
C GLU A 34 45.82 -20.53 -10.09
N ASP A 35 46.60 -19.75 -9.34
CA ASP A 35 46.18 -18.80 -8.33
C ASP A 35 45.18 -17.75 -8.85
N GLU A 36 43.89 -18.04 -8.78
CA GLU A 36 42.84 -17.04 -8.97
C GLU A 36 42.68 -16.25 -7.66
N HIS A 37 43.41 -15.15 -7.61
CA HIS A 37 43.18 -14.02 -6.72
C HIS A 37 41.68 -13.83 -6.46
N VAL A 38 41.27 -13.86 -5.19
CA VAL A 38 39.99 -13.28 -4.76
C VAL A 38 40.07 -11.78 -5.06
N VAL A 39 39.67 -11.41 -6.26
CA VAL A 39 39.28 -10.04 -6.55
C VAL A 39 37.99 -9.88 -5.77
N PHE A 40 38.12 -9.37 -4.53
CA PHE A 40 37.04 -8.69 -3.85
C PHE A 40 36.45 -7.75 -4.88
N GLY A 41 35.31 -8.15 -5.45
CA GLY A 41 34.55 -7.35 -6.37
C GLY A 41 34.38 -6.02 -5.68
N LYS A 42 35.13 -5.03 -6.17
CA LYS A 42 35.05 -3.64 -5.73
C LYS A 42 33.60 -3.28 -5.94
N ARG A 43 32.79 -3.35 -4.89
CA ARG A 43 31.45 -2.78 -4.90
C ARG A 43 31.65 -1.36 -5.37
N PRO A 44 31.09 -0.98 -6.54
CA PRO A 44 31.19 0.40 -6.95
C PRO A 44 30.51 1.20 -5.83
N ARG A 45 31.31 1.98 -5.10
CA ARG A 45 30.80 3.09 -4.30
C ARG A 45 30.29 4.09 -5.33
N GLN A 46 29.06 3.87 -5.82
CA GLN A 46 28.34 4.94 -6.46
C GLN A 46 27.94 5.88 -5.35
N LEU A 47 28.75 6.93 -5.28
CA LEU A 47 28.50 8.24 -4.74
C LEU A 47 27.01 8.48 -4.44
N CYS A 48 26.74 8.66 -3.16
CA CYS A 48 25.60 9.38 -2.65
C CYS A 48 25.72 10.85 -3.11
N GLU A 49 25.15 11.18 -4.25
CA GLU A 49 24.99 12.58 -4.66
C GLU A 49 23.78 12.73 -5.58
N ALA A 50 22.61 12.73 -4.95
CA ALA A 50 21.37 13.41 -5.34
C ALA A 50 20.30 12.99 -4.32
N VAL A 51 20.47 13.39 -3.06
CA VAL A 51 19.37 13.49 -2.09
C VAL A 51 18.88 14.94 -2.05
N GLU A 52 18.85 15.58 -3.22
CA GLU A 52 18.22 16.88 -3.39
C GLU A 52 16.89 16.67 -4.10
N SER A 53 15.85 17.23 -3.48
CA SER A 53 14.47 17.24 -3.93
C SER A 53 13.65 15.98 -3.66
N ARG A 54 12.98 15.97 -2.50
CA ARG A 54 11.54 15.69 -2.35
C ARG A 54 11.09 15.89 -0.90
N HIS A 55 11.50 16.98 -0.28
CA HIS A 55 10.66 17.59 0.76
C HIS A 55 10.00 18.77 0.07
N SER A 56 8.91 18.51 -0.64
CA SER A 56 7.98 19.58 -0.93
C SER A 56 7.50 20.07 0.43
N THR A 57 8.05 21.19 0.88
CA THR A 57 7.40 22.04 1.85
C THR A 57 5.98 22.22 1.35
N SER A 58 5.02 21.60 2.02
CA SER A 58 3.60 21.84 1.80
C SER A 58 3.27 23.23 2.36
N SER A 59 3.83 24.23 1.69
CA SER A 59 3.18 25.50 1.46
C SER A 59 2.79 25.49 -0.02
N GLU A 60 2.15 24.41 -0.45
CA GLU A 60 1.44 24.39 -1.71
C GLU A 60 0.17 25.20 -1.43
N ALA A 61 0.23 26.48 -1.82
CA ALA A 61 -0.96 27.22 -2.16
C ALA A 61 -1.91 26.27 -2.86
N GLU A 62 -3.13 26.15 -2.31
CA GLU A 62 -4.38 25.70 -2.92
C GLU A 62 -4.27 25.61 -4.45
N ARG A 63 -3.57 24.60 -4.97
CA ARG A 63 -3.54 24.34 -6.40
C ARG A 63 -4.70 23.40 -6.58
N SER A 64 -5.89 23.99 -6.46
CA SER A 64 -7.09 23.49 -7.07
C SER A 64 -6.68 23.15 -8.51
N THR A 65 -6.41 21.87 -8.76
CA THR A 65 -6.51 21.37 -10.11
C THR A 65 -8.00 21.46 -10.38
N GLU A 66 -8.41 22.62 -10.90
CA GLU A 66 -9.71 22.86 -11.51
C GLU A 66 -9.77 21.94 -12.72
N VAL A 67 -9.95 20.64 -12.47
CA VAL A 67 -10.40 19.70 -13.46
C VAL A 67 -11.74 20.24 -13.86
N ASN A 68 -11.88 20.57 -15.15
CA ASN A 68 -13.13 21.04 -15.72
C ASN A 68 -14.15 19.90 -15.62
N HIS A 69 -14.80 19.79 -14.47
CA HIS A 69 -15.75 18.74 -14.18
C HIS A 69 -16.98 18.99 -15.02
N LYS A 70 -17.40 17.97 -15.76
CA LYS A 70 -18.78 17.95 -16.26
C LYS A 70 -19.67 17.99 -15.03
N PRO A 71 -20.61 18.95 -14.91
CA PRO A 71 -21.45 19.05 -13.75
C PRO A 71 -22.22 17.74 -13.58
N VAL A 72 -22.04 17.09 -12.43
CA VAL A 72 -22.75 15.86 -12.10
C VAL A 72 -24.25 16.18 -12.06
N PRO A 73 -25.10 15.46 -12.79
CA PRO A 73 -26.54 15.71 -12.75
C PRO A 73 -27.06 15.61 -11.30
N PRO A 74 -28.07 16.42 -10.91
CA PRO A 74 -28.61 16.38 -9.56
C PRO A 74 -29.27 15.03 -9.27
N TYR A 75 -29.41 14.71 -7.98
CA TYR A 75 -30.03 13.47 -7.52
C TYR A 75 -31.43 13.28 -8.15
N LEU A 76 -31.82 12.03 -8.41
CA LEU A 76 -33.04 11.62 -9.13
C LEU A 76 -33.11 12.01 -10.62
N ASN A 77 -32.20 12.85 -11.14
CA ASN A 77 -32.15 13.24 -12.55
C ASN A 77 -30.92 12.67 -13.29
N ARG A 78 -30.43 11.51 -12.85
CA ARG A 78 -29.24 10.84 -13.39
C ARG A 78 -29.56 9.73 -14.39
N GLN A 79 -30.77 9.73 -14.96
CA GLN A 79 -31.17 8.75 -15.96
C GLN A 79 -30.26 8.84 -17.19
N GLY A 80 -29.60 7.73 -17.51
CA GLY A 80 -28.63 7.66 -18.61
C GLY A 80 -27.24 8.25 -18.30
N PHE A 81 -27.01 8.75 -17.08
CA PHE A 81 -25.68 9.15 -16.64
C PHE A 81 -24.89 7.92 -16.18
N ILE A 82 -23.72 7.71 -16.77
CA ILE A 82 -22.86 6.54 -16.46
C ILE A 82 -21.44 7.06 -16.22
N PRO A 83 -21.03 7.24 -14.95
CA PRO A 83 -19.67 7.66 -14.64
C PRO A 83 -18.70 6.49 -14.90
N ARG A 84 -17.69 6.73 -15.74
CA ARG A 84 -16.64 5.73 -16.03
C ARG A 84 -15.27 6.20 -15.60
N LYS A 85 -15.04 7.51 -15.56
CA LYS A 85 -13.79 8.13 -15.14
C LYS A 85 -13.92 8.70 -13.74
N ILE A 86 -12.79 8.83 -13.06
CA ILE A 86 -12.67 9.53 -11.76
C ILE A 86 -13.22 10.96 -11.85
N GLU A 87 -12.99 11.63 -12.98
CA GLU A 87 -13.44 13.01 -13.23
C GLU A 87 -14.96 13.15 -13.34
N ASP A 88 -15.67 12.08 -13.73
CA ASP A 88 -17.15 12.10 -13.88
C ASP A 88 -17.85 12.18 -12.52
N PHE A 89 -17.14 11.94 -11.41
CA PHE A 89 -17.69 12.04 -10.05
C PHE A 89 -17.61 13.46 -9.47
N GLY A 90 -16.77 14.34 -10.05
CA GLY A 90 -16.76 15.76 -9.70
C GLY A 90 -16.45 16.10 -8.25
N ASP A 91 -15.67 15.27 -7.54
CA ASP A 91 -15.40 15.32 -6.08
C ASP A 91 -16.50 14.67 -5.19
N GLY A 92 -17.53 14.08 -5.80
CA GLY A 92 -18.57 13.35 -5.10
C GLY A 92 -18.24 11.87 -4.82
N GLY A 93 -19.20 11.21 -4.16
CA GLY A 93 -19.21 9.77 -3.96
C GLY A 93 -19.87 8.99 -5.10
N ALA A 94 -19.93 7.67 -4.94
CA ALA A 94 -20.63 6.79 -5.88
C ALA A 94 -22.16 7.02 -5.86
N PHE A 95 -22.82 6.81 -6.98
CA PHE A 95 -24.26 7.02 -7.16
C PHE A 95 -25.03 5.70 -7.01
N PRO A 96 -25.70 5.44 -5.88
CA PRO A 96 -26.34 4.15 -5.62
C PRO A 96 -27.48 3.83 -6.61
N GLU A 97 -28.11 4.85 -7.22
CA GLU A 97 -29.16 4.68 -8.22
C GLU A 97 -28.67 4.17 -9.58
N ILE A 98 -27.37 4.26 -9.86
CA ILE A 98 -26.77 3.73 -11.08
C ILE A 98 -26.20 2.35 -10.75
N HIS A 99 -26.90 1.29 -11.17
CA HIS A 99 -26.54 -0.11 -10.90
C HIS A 99 -25.34 -0.61 -11.74
N ILE A 100 -24.21 0.10 -11.64
CA ILE A 100 -22.93 -0.23 -12.26
C ILE A 100 -21.87 -0.05 -11.18
N ALA A 101 -20.82 -0.87 -11.21
CA ALA A 101 -19.69 -0.72 -10.31
C ALA A 101 -18.99 0.63 -10.55
N GLN A 102 -18.92 1.44 -9.51
CA GLN A 102 -18.39 2.81 -9.54
C GLN A 102 -17.18 2.92 -8.62
N TYR A 103 -16.17 3.67 -9.06
CA TYR A 103 -14.88 3.78 -8.37
C TYR A 103 -14.40 5.26 -8.33
N PRO A 104 -15.03 6.14 -7.50
CA PRO A 104 -14.76 7.58 -7.51
C PRO A 104 -13.28 7.96 -7.39
N LEU A 105 -12.54 7.40 -6.43
CA LEU A 105 -11.09 7.62 -6.27
C LEU A 105 -10.29 6.34 -6.50
N ASP A 106 -10.72 5.51 -7.46
CA ASP A 106 -10.24 4.13 -7.63
C ASP A 106 -10.40 3.24 -6.38
N MET A 107 -11.15 3.72 -5.39
CA MET A 107 -11.42 3.02 -4.14
C MET A 107 -12.22 1.74 -4.38
N GLY A 108 -11.93 0.67 -3.65
CA GLY A 108 -12.63 -0.62 -3.80
C GLY A 108 -12.24 -1.41 -5.04
N ARG A 109 -11.39 -0.87 -5.93
CA ARG A 109 -10.82 -1.64 -7.03
C ARG A 109 -9.71 -2.54 -6.50
N HIS A 110 -9.70 -3.80 -6.92
CA HIS A 110 -8.59 -4.70 -6.61
C HIS A 110 -7.34 -4.23 -7.35
N ARG A 111 -6.49 -3.45 -6.67
CA ARG A 111 -5.16 -3.08 -7.16
C ARG A 111 -4.32 -4.35 -7.22
N SER A 112 -3.53 -4.53 -8.27
CA SER A 112 -2.58 -5.66 -8.41
C SER A 112 -1.44 -5.66 -7.38
N ALA A 113 -1.51 -4.80 -6.35
CA ALA A 113 -0.65 -4.87 -5.18
C ALA A 113 -0.94 -6.18 -4.47
N LYS A 114 0.08 -7.05 -4.43
CA LYS A 114 0.01 -8.37 -3.80
C LYS A 114 -0.55 -8.21 -2.37
N PRO A 115 -1.69 -8.85 -2.02
CA PRO A 115 -2.17 -8.84 -0.64
C PRO A 115 -1.07 -9.48 0.22
N GLY A 116 -0.49 -8.71 1.15
CA GLY A 116 0.66 -9.13 1.95
C GLY A 116 1.99 -8.42 1.64
N SER A 117 1.99 -7.35 0.83
CA SER A 117 3.15 -6.44 0.81
C SER A 117 3.34 -5.84 2.21
N GLY A 118 4.57 -5.81 2.74
CA GLY A 118 4.92 -5.24 4.05
C GLY A 118 4.82 -3.72 4.13
N ILE A 119 3.84 -3.12 3.46
CA ILE A 119 3.59 -1.68 3.38
C ILE A 119 2.45 -1.35 4.35
N LEU A 120 2.71 -0.40 5.25
CA LEU A 120 1.68 0.13 6.15
C LEU A 120 0.74 1.07 5.38
N PRO A 121 -0.59 1.03 5.63
CA PRO A 121 -1.50 2.05 5.12
C PRO A 121 -1.08 3.45 5.57
N VAL A 122 -1.15 4.42 4.65
CA VAL A 122 -0.95 5.82 4.99
C VAL A 122 -2.13 6.27 5.86
N THR A 123 -1.83 6.77 7.05
CA THR A 123 -2.81 7.29 8.01
C THR A 123 -2.73 8.81 8.01
N VAL A 124 -3.81 9.46 8.42
CA VAL A 124 -3.88 10.92 8.60
C VAL A 124 -4.33 11.23 10.02
N ASP A 125 -3.85 12.34 10.57
CA ASP A 125 -4.26 12.85 11.87
C ASP A 125 -5.58 13.64 11.78
N ALA A 126 -6.09 14.11 12.92
CA ALA A 126 -7.33 14.91 12.99
C ALA A 126 -7.25 16.24 12.24
N HIS A 127 -6.03 16.75 12.02
CA HIS A 127 -5.78 17.98 11.27
C HIS A 127 -5.61 17.73 9.76
N GLY A 128 -5.74 16.49 9.31
CA GLY A 128 -5.57 16.10 7.91
C GLY A 128 -4.11 15.97 7.45
N ASN A 129 -3.13 16.05 8.36
CA ASN A 129 -1.74 15.80 8.02
C ASN A 129 -1.45 14.31 7.98
N VAL A 130 -0.48 13.90 7.15
CA VAL A 130 -0.03 12.50 7.10
C VAL A 130 0.63 12.12 8.42
N SER A 131 0.11 11.08 9.09
CA SER A 131 0.61 10.63 10.39
C SER A 131 1.78 9.65 10.24
N PHE A 132 2.99 10.19 10.21
CA PHE A 132 4.24 9.42 10.19
C PHE A 132 4.54 8.66 11.50
N ASP A 133 3.94 9.13 12.60
CA ASP A 133 4.05 8.52 13.93
C ASP A 133 3.51 7.07 13.98
N ALA A 134 2.61 6.71 13.05
CA ALA A 134 2.10 5.36 12.92
C ALA A 134 3.18 4.30 12.63
N ILE A 135 4.35 4.71 12.13
CA ILE A 135 5.51 3.82 11.95
C ILE A 135 6.22 3.59 13.29
N VAL A 136 6.32 4.62 14.12
CA VAL A 136 7.05 4.57 15.39
C VAL A 136 6.22 3.84 16.45
N LYS A 137 4.90 4.06 16.46
CA LYS A 137 3.95 3.47 17.41
C LYS A 137 3.56 2.01 17.11
N GLN A 138 4.25 1.33 16.20
CA GLN A 138 3.99 -0.08 15.92
C GLN A 138 4.44 -1.00 17.07
N ASN A 139 3.86 -2.20 17.13
CA ASN A 139 4.24 -3.29 18.04
C ASN A 139 4.23 -2.88 19.52
N GLU A 140 5.35 -3.06 20.24
CA GLU A 140 5.48 -2.78 21.67
C GLU A 140 5.20 -1.30 22.01
N ASN A 141 5.51 -0.40 21.07
CA ASN A 141 5.34 1.03 21.25
C ASN A 141 3.86 1.45 21.23
N ALA A 142 2.93 0.60 20.76
CA ALA A 142 1.51 0.91 20.74
C ALA A 142 0.92 1.12 22.16
N LYS A 143 1.57 0.58 23.19
CA LYS A 143 1.18 0.72 24.60
C LYS A 143 1.95 1.84 25.31
N LYS A 144 2.92 2.46 24.64
CA LYS A 144 3.81 3.48 25.21
C LYS A 144 3.41 4.85 24.72
N ILE A 145 3.60 5.85 25.57
CA ILE A 145 3.56 7.24 25.13
C ILE A 145 4.89 7.51 24.43
N VAL A 146 4.81 7.75 23.12
CA VAL A 146 5.97 8.08 22.28
C VAL A 146 5.80 9.49 21.75
N HIS A 147 6.81 10.31 22.01
CA HIS A 147 6.95 11.66 21.46
C HIS A 147 7.78 11.57 20.18
N SER A 148 7.13 11.77 19.04
CA SER A 148 7.73 11.65 17.72
C SER A 148 7.63 12.95 16.91
N GLN A 149 6.81 13.89 17.35
CA GLN A 149 6.62 15.15 16.66
C GLN A 149 7.65 16.17 17.13
N LEU A 150 8.04 17.07 16.24
CA LEU A 150 8.93 18.18 16.61
C LEU A 150 8.31 19.06 17.71
N LYS A 151 6.98 19.22 17.70
CA LYS A 151 6.21 19.99 18.70
C LYS A 151 6.48 19.52 20.13
N ASP A 152 6.73 18.23 20.33
CA ASP A 152 7.01 17.65 21.65
C ASP A 152 8.36 18.08 22.23
N PHE A 153 9.31 18.45 21.38
CA PHE A 153 10.68 18.84 21.78
C PHE A 153 10.83 20.34 21.99
N ILE A 154 9.83 21.13 21.60
CA ILE A 154 9.87 22.58 21.76
C ILE A 154 9.70 22.89 23.27
N PRO A 155 10.67 23.57 23.90
CA PRO A 155 10.56 23.92 25.31
C PRO A 155 9.36 24.84 25.52
N LYS A 156 8.45 24.44 26.42
CA LYS A 156 7.37 25.30 26.88
C LYS A 156 7.96 26.32 27.86
N ILE A 157 8.10 27.56 27.41
CA ILE A 157 8.47 28.67 28.30
C ILE A 157 7.23 28.98 29.12
N LEU A 158 7.32 28.81 30.44
CA LEU A 158 6.26 29.18 31.38
C LEU A 158 6.13 30.70 31.39
N MET A 159 5.33 31.24 30.48
CA MET A 159 4.75 32.58 30.66
C MET A 159 3.49 32.38 31.48
N ASN A 160 3.56 32.79 32.75
CA ASN A 160 2.50 32.81 33.77
C ASN A 160 1.08 32.42 33.31
N ASP A 161 0.67 31.19 33.68
CA ASP A 161 -0.66 30.66 34.06
C ASP A 161 -2.00 31.19 33.51
N GLU A 162 -2.04 32.03 32.48
CA GLU A 162 -3.25 32.37 31.73
C GLU A 162 -2.88 32.40 30.25
N GLU A 163 -3.62 31.72 29.37
CA GLU A 163 -3.49 31.77 27.89
C GLU A 163 -2.67 30.66 27.17
N SER A 164 -2.78 29.40 27.57
CA SER A 164 -2.41 28.28 26.65
C SER A 164 -3.41 27.12 26.57
N GLU A 165 -4.66 27.34 26.99
CA GLU A 165 -5.79 26.42 26.73
C GLU A 165 -6.59 26.83 25.46
N GLU A 166 -5.99 27.55 24.53
CA GLU A 166 -6.58 27.87 23.23
C GLU A 166 -5.95 27.03 22.12
N ASP A 167 -6.29 25.74 22.05
CA ASP A 167 -6.30 25.03 20.75
C ASP A 167 -7.12 23.71 20.76
N GLU A 168 -8.11 23.59 21.66
CA GLU A 168 -9.13 22.53 21.57
C GLU A 168 -10.53 23.15 21.58
N GLY A 169 -10.99 23.62 20.42
CA GLY A 169 -12.41 23.91 20.23
C GLY A 169 -12.74 24.96 19.18
N GLU A 170 -12.61 24.63 17.89
CA GLU A 170 -13.45 25.27 16.88
C GLU A 170 -14.25 24.20 16.12
N GLU A 171 -15.42 23.92 16.70
CA GLU A 171 -16.56 23.26 16.06
C GLU A 171 -17.30 24.31 15.21
N LYS A 172 -17.48 24.05 13.92
CA LYS A 172 -18.62 24.59 13.18
C LYS A 172 -19.04 23.69 12.02
#